data_AF-A0A0R2Q112-F1
#
_entry.id   AF-A0A0R2Q112-F1
#
_cell.length_a   1.000
_cell.length_b   1.000
_cell.length_c   1.000
_cell.angle_alpha   90.00
_cell.angle_beta   90.00
_cell.angle_gamma   90.00
#
_symmetry.space_group_name_H-M   'P 1'
#
loop_
_entity.id
_entity.type
_entity.pdbx_description
1 polymer ?
#
loop_
_entity_poly.entity_id
_entity_poly.type
_entity_poly.pdbx_seq_one_letter_code
_entity_poly.pdbx_strand_id
1 'polypeptide(L)'
;MNKSSVLFVCVHNAGRSQMASGYLQHFAGDWVEVRSAGSAPADSINPAVVIAMKEEGIDLGAKRPKILTNEAVESSDVVITMGCGDICPIYPGKRYLDWKLGDPAGQGIDAIRPIRDQIKSLVKELISTL
;
A
#
# COMPACT_ATOMS: atom_id res chain seq x y z
N MET A 1 -8.72 16.66 -16.44
CA MET A 1 -7.34 16.22 -16.17
C MET A 1 -7.42 14.82 -15.61
N ASN A 2 -6.68 13.85 -16.17
CA ASN A 2 -6.63 12.49 -15.62
C ASN A 2 -5.89 12.55 -14.27
N LYS A 3 -6.49 11.99 -13.22
CA LYS A 3 -5.81 11.85 -11.91
C LYS A 3 -4.76 10.75 -12.04
N SER A 4 -3.55 10.99 -11.52
CA SER A 4 -2.53 9.93 -11.41
C SER A 4 -3.07 8.80 -10.54
N SER A 5 -2.81 7.56 -10.91
CA SER A 5 -3.33 6.37 -10.22
C SER A 5 -2.19 5.48 -9.70
N VAL A 6 -2.27 5.12 -8.41
CA VAL A 6 -1.22 4.37 -7.71
C VAL A 6 -1.78 3.10 -7.08
N LEU A 7 -1.16 1.96 -7.38
CA LEU A 7 -1.47 0.66 -6.79
C LEU A 7 -0.35 0.19 -5.87
N PHE A 8 -0.69 -0.08 -4.63
CA PHE A 8 0.20 -0.70 -3.64
C PHE A 8 -0.08 -2.20 -3.50
N VAL A 9 0.93 -3.04 -3.71
CA VAL A 9 0.78 -4.51 -3.66
C VAL A 9 1.69 -5.11 -2.59
N CYS A 10 1.14 -5.97 -1.74
CA CYS A 10 1.93 -6.87 -0.88
C CYS A 10 1.33 -8.28 -0.89
N VAL A 11 1.77 -9.20 -0.04
CA VAL A 11 1.22 -10.57 -0.02
C VAL A 11 -0.24 -10.56 0.47
N HIS A 12 -0.47 -10.13 1.71
CA HIS A 12 -1.76 -10.31 2.38
C HIS A 12 -2.74 -9.14 2.26
N ASN A 13 -2.33 -8.00 1.68
CA ASN A 13 -3.07 -6.74 1.70
C ASN A 13 -3.64 -6.36 3.08
N ALA A 14 -2.90 -6.72 4.14
CA ALA A 14 -3.30 -6.55 5.54
C ALA A 14 -2.29 -5.73 6.35
N GLY A 15 -1.23 -5.21 5.71
CA GLY A 15 -0.16 -4.47 6.39
C GLY A 15 0.45 -3.39 5.51
N ARG A 16 1.64 -3.65 4.95
CA ARG A 16 2.42 -2.70 4.15
C ARG A 16 1.60 -1.92 3.11
N SER A 17 0.88 -2.61 2.23
CA SER A 17 0.07 -1.94 1.20
C SER A 17 -1.14 -1.16 1.74
N GLN A 18 -1.69 -1.56 2.90
CA GLN A 18 -2.75 -0.79 3.56
C GLN A 18 -2.20 0.50 4.17
N MET A 19 -1.07 0.43 4.89
CA MET A 19 -0.40 1.61 5.43
C MET A 19 -0.01 2.60 4.34
N ALA A 20 0.60 2.12 3.26
CA ALA A 20 1.01 2.95 2.14
C ALA A 20 -0.19 3.63 1.46
N SER A 21 -1.28 2.89 1.22
CA SER A 21 -2.50 3.46 0.66
C SER A 21 -3.16 4.49 1.58
N GLY A 22 -3.16 4.23 2.90
CA GLY A 22 -3.69 5.17 3.90
C GLY A 22 -2.91 6.47 3.91
N TYR A 23 -1.58 6.40 3.91
CA TYR A 23 -0.73 7.59 3.87
C TYR A 23 -0.87 8.37 2.58
N LEU A 24 -0.88 7.71 1.41
CA LEU A 24 -1.00 8.41 0.14
C LEU A 24 -2.34 9.14 0.06
N GLN A 25 -3.43 8.48 0.45
CA GLN A 25 -4.75 9.10 0.51
C GLN A 25 -4.78 10.29 1.49
N HIS A 26 -4.13 10.15 2.65
CA HIS A 26 -4.07 11.20 3.67
C HIS A 26 -3.29 12.43 3.22
N PHE A 27 -2.15 12.26 2.53
CA PHE A 27 -1.31 13.38 2.09
C PHE A 27 -1.73 13.96 0.74
N ALA A 28 -2.18 13.14 -0.20
CA ALA A 28 -2.56 13.59 -1.54
C ALA A 28 -4.05 13.96 -1.63
N GLY A 29 -4.92 13.47 -0.74
CA GLY A 29 -6.36 13.71 -0.88
C GLY A 29 -6.87 13.20 -2.25
N ASP A 30 -7.68 14.01 -2.93
CA ASP A 30 -8.44 13.53 -4.09
C ASP A 30 -7.73 13.69 -5.44
N TRP A 31 -6.52 14.24 -5.53
CA TRP A 31 -5.85 14.41 -6.84
C TRP A 31 -5.13 13.14 -7.33
N VAL A 32 -4.97 12.13 -6.46
CA VAL A 32 -4.42 10.81 -6.79
C VAL A 32 -5.49 9.74 -6.52
N GLU A 33 -5.69 8.83 -7.46
CA GLU A 33 -6.48 7.63 -7.22
C GLU A 33 -5.61 6.56 -6.54
N VAL A 34 -6.02 6.11 -5.34
CA VAL A 34 -5.22 5.21 -4.52
C VAL A 34 -5.87 3.83 -4.41
N ARG A 35 -5.12 2.80 -4.79
CA ARG A 35 -5.53 1.39 -4.68
C ARG A 35 -4.51 0.59 -3.87
N SER A 36 -4.98 -0.50 -3.27
CA SER A 36 -4.13 -1.52 -2.67
C SER A 36 -4.68 -2.91 -2.94
N ALA A 37 -3.81 -3.90 -3.04
CA ALA A 37 -4.18 -5.29 -3.29
C ALA A 37 -3.14 -6.28 -2.72
N GLY A 38 -3.50 -7.56 -2.75
CA GLY A 38 -2.72 -8.67 -2.21
C GLY A 38 -2.66 -9.84 -3.16
N SER A 39 -1.51 -10.51 -3.29
CA SER A 39 -1.41 -11.77 -4.05
C SER A 39 -2.10 -12.94 -3.37
N ALA A 40 -2.14 -12.95 -2.03
CA ALA A 40 -2.85 -13.90 -1.21
C ALA A 40 -3.49 -13.17 -0.01
N PRO A 41 -4.62 -12.46 -0.21
CA PRO A 41 -5.22 -11.61 0.81
C PRO A 41 -5.57 -12.37 2.10
N ALA A 42 -5.35 -11.73 3.25
CA ALA A 42 -5.87 -12.25 4.52
C ALA A 42 -7.35 -11.89 4.69
N ASP A 43 -8.02 -12.48 5.69
CA ASP A 43 -9.44 -12.21 5.96
C ASP A 43 -9.68 -10.80 6.54
N SER A 44 -8.68 -10.22 7.20
CA SER A 44 -8.76 -8.90 7.82
C SER A 44 -7.41 -8.19 7.84
N ILE A 45 -7.44 -6.86 8.02
CA ILE A 45 -6.24 -6.07 8.22
C ILE A 45 -5.64 -6.42 9.58
N ASN A 46 -4.31 -6.51 9.66
CA ASN A 46 -3.63 -6.77 10.92
C ASN A 46 -4.06 -5.71 11.98
N PRO A 47 -4.61 -6.11 13.13
CA PRO A 47 -5.07 -5.16 14.16
C PRO A 47 -3.98 -4.19 14.61
N ALA A 48 -2.73 -4.64 14.70
CA ALA A 48 -1.63 -3.78 15.11
C ALA A 48 -1.29 -2.72 14.04
N VAL A 49 -1.55 -3.01 12.76
CA VAL A 49 -1.48 -2.01 11.67
C VAL A 49 -2.60 -0.97 11.80
N VAL A 50 -3.82 -1.41 12.12
CA VAL A 50 -4.95 -0.48 12.37
C VAL A 50 -4.63 0.46 13.53
N ILE A 51 -4.10 -0.06 14.64
CA ILE A 51 -3.71 0.76 15.80
C ILE A 51 -2.59 1.73 15.41
N ALA A 52 -1.52 1.25 14.76
CA ALA A 52 -0.39 2.09 14.38
C ALA A 52 -0.76 3.22 13.39
N MET A 53 -1.72 3.00 12.50
CA MET A 53 -2.22 4.05 11.59
C MET A 53 -3.17 5.02 12.28
N LYS A 54 -3.95 4.54 13.26
CA LYS A 54 -4.82 5.39 14.07
C LYS A 54 -4.03 6.39 14.93
N GLU A 55 -2.84 6.02 15.40
CA GLU A 55 -1.89 6.95 16.05
C GLU A 55 -1.56 8.17 15.17
N GLU A 56 -1.63 8.00 13.85
CA GLU A 56 -1.34 9.03 12.85
C GLU A 56 -2.62 9.71 12.32
N GLY A 57 -3.77 9.45 12.94
CA GLY A 57 -5.06 9.99 12.52
C GLY A 57 -5.65 9.35 11.26
N ILE A 58 -5.15 8.17 10.84
CA ILE A 58 -5.61 7.47 9.64
C ILE A 58 -6.40 6.23 10.06
N ASP A 59 -7.71 6.22 9.78
CA ASP A 59 -8.57 5.08 10.07
C ASP A 59 -8.57 4.05 8.94
N LEU A 60 -8.12 2.83 9.24
CA LEU A 60 -8.14 1.68 8.34
C LEU A 60 -9.21 0.64 8.71
N GLY A 61 -9.99 0.83 9.79
CA GLY A 61 -10.88 -0.20 10.34
C GLY A 61 -12.00 -0.66 9.39
N ALA A 62 -12.46 0.24 8.51
CA ALA A 62 -13.47 -0.07 7.49
C ALA A 62 -12.89 -0.71 6.23
N LYS A 63 -11.56 -0.70 6.04
CA LYS A 63 -10.91 -1.28 4.86
C LYS A 63 -10.90 -2.81 4.97
N ARG A 64 -10.82 -3.49 3.83
CA ARG A 64 -10.73 -4.94 3.72
C ARG A 64 -9.60 -5.33 2.78
N PRO A 65 -8.85 -6.40 3.09
CA PRO A 65 -7.92 -6.97 2.13
C PRO A 65 -8.64 -7.41 0.85
N LYS A 66 -7.99 -7.24 -0.29
CA LYS A 66 -8.54 -7.54 -1.61
C LYS A 66 -7.50 -8.17 -2.52
N ILE A 67 -7.97 -9.08 -3.38
CA ILE A 67 -7.13 -9.82 -4.33
C ILE A 67 -6.57 -8.89 -5.40
N LEU A 68 -5.32 -9.12 -5.78
CA LEU A 68 -4.70 -8.49 -6.93
C LEU A 68 -5.39 -8.98 -8.21
N THR A 69 -5.91 -8.05 -9.01
CA THR A 69 -6.50 -8.34 -10.32
C THR A 69 -5.68 -7.67 -11.41
N ASN A 70 -5.72 -8.27 -12.60
CA ASN A 70 -5.13 -7.69 -13.81
C ASN A 70 -5.65 -6.27 -14.08
N GLU A 71 -6.97 -6.09 -13.96
CA GLU A 71 -7.64 -4.79 -14.11
C GLU A 71 -7.10 -3.74 -13.13
N ALA A 72 -6.79 -4.10 -11.88
CA ALA A 72 -6.22 -3.17 -10.92
C ALA A 72 -4.83 -2.67 -11.35
N VAL A 73 -4.03 -3.54 -11.98
CA VAL A 73 -2.72 -3.18 -12.52
C VAL A 73 -2.88 -2.35 -13.78
N GLU A 74 -3.74 -2.78 -14.72
CA GLU A 74 -4.05 -2.08 -15.97
C GLU A 74 -4.62 -0.67 -15.77
N SER A 75 -5.41 -0.46 -14.73
CA SER A 75 -5.99 0.85 -14.37
C SER A 75 -5.06 1.75 -13.54
N SER A 76 -3.81 1.34 -13.30
CA SER A 76 -2.85 2.11 -12.48
C SER A 76 -1.66 2.61 -13.29
N ASP A 77 -1.22 3.85 -13.05
CA ASP A 77 -0.05 4.46 -13.70
C ASP A 77 1.25 4.05 -13.00
N VAL A 78 1.20 3.96 -11.67
CA VAL A 78 2.32 3.54 -10.81
C VAL A 78 1.93 2.30 -10.01
N VAL A 79 2.77 1.27 -10.06
CA VAL A 79 2.58 0.01 -9.33
C VAL A 79 3.76 -0.19 -8.38
N ILE A 80 3.47 -0.34 -7.10
CA ILE A 80 4.47 -0.41 -6.03
C ILE A 80 4.37 -1.76 -5.35
N THR A 81 5.41 -2.57 -5.46
CA THR A 81 5.51 -3.90 -4.86
C THR A 81 6.20 -3.85 -3.51
N MET A 82 5.70 -4.63 -2.56
CA MET A 82 6.21 -4.70 -1.18
C MET A 82 6.26 -6.17 -0.73
N GLY A 83 7.21 -6.91 -1.29
CA GLY A 83 7.49 -8.30 -0.88
C GLY A 83 6.51 -9.36 -1.43
N CYS A 84 5.75 -9.06 -2.49
CA CYS A 84 4.95 -10.05 -3.22
C CYS A 84 5.75 -10.86 -4.27
N GLY A 85 7.04 -10.55 -4.47
CA GLY A 85 7.88 -11.18 -5.48
C GLY A 85 7.37 -10.93 -6.91
N ASP A 86 7.62 -11.88 -7.81
CA ASP A 86 7.30 -11.80 -9.24
C ASP A 86 5.82 -12.11 -9.57
N ILE A 87 4.94 -12.11 -8.57
CA ILE A 87 3.51 -12.43 -8.76
C ILE A 87 2.77 -11.28 -9.48
N CYS A 88 3.34 -10.08 -9.49
CA CYS A 88 2.72 -8.94 -10.17
C CYS A 88 2.88 -9.05 -11.70
N PRO A 89 1.79 -9.12 -12.48
CA PRO A 89 1.88 -9.06 -13.93
C PRO A 89 2.48 -7.71 -14.37
N ILE A 90 3.42 -7.77 -15.31
CA ILE A 90 4.08 -6.59 -15.88
C ILE A 90 3.34 -6.14 -17.13
N TYR A 91 2.89 -4.90 -17.12
CA TYR A 91 2.22 -4.25 -18.23
C TYR A 91 3.07 -3.09 -18.77
N PRO A 92 3.20 -2.95 -20.10
CA PRO A 92 3.94 -1.85 -20.70
C PRO A 92 3.30 -0.49 -20.38
N GLY A 93 4.12 0.55 -20.32
CA GLY A 93 3.65 1.94 -20.12
C GLY A 93 3.34 2.33 -18.68
N LYS A 94 3.68 1.47 -17.70
CA LYS A 94 3.49 1.75 -16.26
C LYS A 94 4.82 1.88 -15.54
N ARG A 95 4.84 2.70 -14.47
CA ARG A 95 6.02 2.83 -13.61
C ARG A 95 5.95 1.80 -12.48
N TYR A 96 6.94 0.91 -12.42
CA TYR A 96 7.06 -0.08 -11.36
C TYR A 96 8.12 0.34 -10.35
N LEU A 97 7.80 0.28 -9.06
CA LEU A 97 8.74 0.49 -7.97
C LEU A 97 8.69 -0.70 -7.02
N ASP A 98 9.85 -1.13 -6.53
CA ASP A 98 9.96 -2.17 -5.50
C ASP A 98 10.44 -1.57 -4.19
N TRP A 99 9.59 -1.62 -3.16
CA TRP A 99 9.89 -1.13 -1.82
C TRP A 99 10.26 -2.28 -0.91
N LYS A 100 11.56 -2.36 -0.58
CA LYS A 100 12.11 -3.33 0.36
C LYS A 100 11.80 -2.90 1.79
N LEU A 101 10.80 -3.55 2.38
CA LEU A 101 10.30 -3.29 3.72
C LEU A 101 10.34 -4.58 4.55
N GLY A 102 10.56 -4.43 5.85
CA GLY A 102 10.39 -5.53 6.81
C GLY A 102 8.98 -6.13 6.76
N ASP A 103 8.83 -7.40 7.12
CA ASP A 103 7.52 -8.05 7.14
C ASP A 103 6.82 -7.87 8.49
N PRO A 104 5.65 -7.18 8.54
CA PRO A 104 4.90 -6.99 9.78
C PRO A 104 4.07 -8.21 10.20
N ALA A 105 4.09 -9.31 9.44
CA ALA A 105 3.26 -10.48 9.72
C ALA A 105 3.60 -11.11 11.08
N GLY A 106 2.57 -11.34 11.91
CA GLY A 106 2.73 -11.92 13.25
C GLY A 106 3.44 -11.03 14.28
N GLN A 107 3.81 -9.80 13.90
CA GLN A 107 4.51 -8.88 14.79
C GLN A 107 3.56 -7.97 15.56
N GLY A 108 4.00 -7.56 16.76
CA GLY A 108 3.32 -6.57 17.58
C GLY A 108 3.51 -5.13 17.10
N ILE A 109 2.78 -4.21 17.72
CA ILE A 109 2.76 -2.79 17.34
C ILE A 109 4.15 -2.13 17.33
N ASP A 110 5.03 -2.49 18.26
CA ASP A 110 6.36 -1.88 18.36
C ASP A 110 7.25 -2.17 17.15
N ALA A 111 7.09 -3.34 16.52
CA ALA A 111 7.80 -3.67 15.29
C ALA A 111 7.13 -3.10 14.04
N ILE A 112 5.82 -2.81 14.11
CA ILE A 112 5.06 -2.19 13.02
C ILE A 112 5.36 -0.70 12.90
N ARG A 113 5.57 0.02 14.00
CA ARG A 113 5.83 1.47 13.99
C ARG A 113 7.04 1.86 13.11
N PRO A 114 8.22 1.21 13.20
CA PRO A 114 9.33 1.51 12.29
C PRO A 114 8.99 1.28 10.80
N ILE A 115 8.26 0.20 10.49
CA ILE A 115 7.82 -0.09 9.12
C ILE A 115 6.84 0.98 8.63
N ARG A 116 5.89 1.38 9.48
CA ARG A 116 4.94 2.47 9.22
C ARG A 116 5.68 3.77 8.91
N ASP A 117 6.66 4.14 9.74
CA ASP A 117 7.40 5.40 9.58
C ASP A 117 8.26 5.39 8.32
N GLN A 118 8.86 4.24 7.98
CA GLN A 118 9.56 4.07 6.70
C GLN A 118 8.61 4.24 5.51
N ILE A 119 7.43 3.62 5.55
CA ILE A 119 6.40 3.76 4.51
C ILE A 119 5.95 5.22 4.38
N LYS A 120 5.76 5.93 5.50
CA LYS A 120 5.38 7.35 5.51
C LYS A 120 6.38 8.20 4.72
N SER A 121 7.68 7.98 4.94
CA SER A 121 8.75 8.68 4.23
C SER A 121 8.74 8.37 2.73
N LEU A 122 8.65 7.09 2.37
CA LEU A 122 8.59 6.66 0.97
C LEU A 122 7.36 7.21 0.23
N VAL A 123 6.21 7.32 0.90
CA VAL A 123 5.01 7.92 0.32
C VAL A 123 5.18 9.42 0.09
N LYS A 124 5.83 10.15 1.00
CA LYS A 124 6.13 11.57 0.80
C LYS A 124 7.07 11.79 -0.37
N GLU A 125 8.10 10.95 -0.51
CA GLU A 125 8.99 10.98 -1.67
C GLU A 125 8.21 10.65 -2.96
N LEU A 126 7.37 9.62 -2.94
CA LEU A 126 6.54 9.24 -4.09
C LEU A 126 5.70 10.42 -4.59
N ILE A 127 5.02 11.15 -3.69
CA ILE A 127 4.18 12.30 -4.04
C ILE A 127 4.94 13.35 -4.84
N SER A 128 6.21 13.59 -4.53
CA SER A 128 7.05 14.55 -5.26
C SER A 128 7.38 14.14 -6.71
N THR A 129 7.07 12.89 -7.07
CA THR A 129 7.39 12.28 -8.36
C THR A 129 6.14 11.88 -9.17
N LEU A 130 4.94 12.14 -8.64
CA LEU A 130 3.64 11.90 -9.29
C LEU A 130 3.22 13.11 -10.12
#